data_AF-B9J6H5-F1
#
_entry.id   AF-B9J6H5-F1
#
_cell.length_a   1.000
_cell.length_b   1.000
_cell.length_c   1.000
_cell.angle_alpha   90.00
_cell.angle_beta   90.00
_cell.angle_gamma   90.00
#
_symmetry.space_group_name_H-M   'P 1'
#
loop_
_entity.id
_entity.type
_entity.pdbx_description
1 polymer ?
#
loop_
_entity_poly.entity_id
_entity_poly.type
_entity_poly.pdbx_seq_one_letter_code
_entity_poly.pdbx_strand_id
1 'polypeptide(L)'
;MIASEYLFLIIGLLIGYIVKDFFPSFFKEKGKNLATKQDIAEITEKQEEVKAKFIEIANKQKNDLDIHFKKYELYTVKKHEYYAELYKNIELCIGRISDLRGIQRTIPLHTFNLEDIKKYMSDKSFIEADKEIILSQWEKDKKLAIRDIEFKLERMEYHEAKREYNTAYNFYLLHRLFFSEPVSLKANELLINIYALWGNYNPDWNLLYDEEELFEENEKLNDDIDRLRKELFELLQNELGVKDTNQ
;
A
#
# COMPACT_ATOMS: atom_id res chain seq x y z
N MET A 1 91.11 10.42 -69.90
CA MET A 1 89.81 11.10 -70.11
C MET A 1 88.66 10.10 -70.31
N ILE A 2 88.84 9.04 -71.11
CA ILE A 2 87.77 8.07 -71.43
C ILE A 2 87.37 7.17 -70.23
N ALA A 3 88.31 6.73 -69.40
CA ALA A 3 88.02 5.81 -68.28
C ALA A 3 87.15 6.43 -67.16
N SER A 4 87.27 7.74 -66.91
CA SER A 4 86.44 8.45 -65.93
C SER A 4 85.00 8.62 -66.42
N GLU A 5 84.79 8.81 -67.72
CA GLU A 5 83.44 8.94 -68.31
C GLU A 5 82.65 7.63 -68.24
N TYR A 6 83.29 6.48 -68.53
CA TYR A 6 82.66 5.17 -68.35
C TYR A 6 82.36 4.87 -66.88
N LEU A 7 83.22 5.29 -65.95
CA LEU A 7 82.98 5.15 -64.52
C LEU A 7 81.74 5.95 -64.08
N PHE A 8 81.60 7.20 -64.53
CA PHE A 8 80.41 8.02 -64.27
C PHE A 8 79.14 7.42 -64.89
N LEU A 9 79.24 6.78 -66.05
CA LEU A 9 78.12 6.13 -66.73
C LEU A 9 77.67 4.85 -65.99
N ILE A 10 78.62 4.06 -65.49
CA ILE A 10 78.35 2.89 -64.63
C ILE A 10 77.75 3.31 -63.29
N ILE A 11 78.29 4.36 -62.66
CA ILE A 11 77.74 4.93 -61.42
C ILE A 11 76.33 5.48 -61.67
N GLY A 12 76.10 6.18 -62.78
CA GLY A 12 74.79 6.68 -63.17
C GLY A 12 73.77 5.56 -63.41
N LEU A 13 74.18 4.45 -64.02
CA LEU A 13 73.33 3.25 -64.18
C LEU A 13 73.03 2.57 -62.83
N LEU A 14 74.02 2.45 -61.94
CA LEU A 14 73.83 1.91 -60.59
C LEU A 14 72.91 2.78 -59.74
N ILE A 15 73.11 4.10 -59.74
CA ILE A 15 72.24 5.05 -59.05
C ILE A 15 70.84 5.02 -59.67
N GLY A 16 70.74 4.99 -61.00
CA GLY A 16 69.46 4.86 -61.70
C GLY A 16 68.71 3.59 -61.33
N TYR A 17 69.41 2.46 -61.19
CA TYR A 17 68.84 1.19 -60.77
C TYR A 17 68.36 1.22 -59.31
N ILE A 18 69.17 1.77 -58.39
CA ILE A 18 68.80 1.93 -56.98
C ILE A 18 67.60 2.87 -56.82
N VAL A 19 67.59 4.01 -57.52
CA VAL A 19 66.47 4.97 -57.44
C VAL A 19 65.20 4.40 -58.06
N LYS A 20 65.31 3.60 -59.12
CA LYS A 20 64.15 2.99 -59.79
C LYS A 20 63.49 1.90 -58.94
N ASP A 21 64.28 1.06 -58.26
CA ASP A 21 63.74 -0.15 -57.62
C ASP A 21 63.67 -0.04 -56.09
N PHE A 22 64.63 0.62 -55.44
CA PHE A 22 64.74 0.67 -53.98
C PHE A 22 63.87 1.77 -53.35
N PHE A 23 63.90 2.98 -53.91
CA PHE A 23 63.16 4.14 -53.38
C PHE A 23 61.63 3.92 -53.40
N PRO A 24 61.02 3.47 -54.51
CA PRO A 24 59.58 3.19 -54.54
C PRO A 24 59.18 2.08 -53.58
N SER A 25 60.01 1.05 -53.42
CA SER A 25 59.77 -0.05 -52.48
C SER A 25 59.79 0.44 -51.02
N PHE A 26 60.79 1.24 -50.64
CA PHE A 26 60.93 1.80 -49.29
C PHE A 26 59.77 2.74 -48.93
N PHE A 27 59.38 3.65 -49.83
CA PHE A 27 58.24 4.54 -49.59
C PHE A 27 56.91 3.78 -49.53
N LYS A 28 56.76 2.70 -50.31
CA LYS A 28 55.58 1.81 -50.27
C LYS A 28 55.48 1.08 -48.93
N GLU A 29 56.56 0.51 -48.41
CA GLU A 29 56.57 -0.12 -47.08
C GLU A 29 56.34 0.88 -45.96
N LYS A 30 56.99 2.05 -46.02
CA LYS A 30 56.81 3.12 -45.03
C LYS A 30 55.36 3.65 -45.02
N GLY A 31 54.75 3.82 -46.20
CA GLY A 31 53.35 4.18 -46.35
C GLY A 31 52.40 3.10 -45.81
N LYS A 32 52.69 1.83 -46.10
CA LYS A 32 51.93 0.67 -45.57
C LYS A 32 51.98 0.62 -44.04
N ASN A 33 53.17 0.79 -43.45
CA ASN A 33 53.35 0.82 -42.00
C ASN A 33 52.65 2.00 -41.34
N LEU A 34 52.60 3.16 -42.00
CA LEU A 34 51.88 4.33 -41.49
C LEU A 34 50.36 4.11 -41.54
N ALA A 35 49.83 3.58 -42.65
CA ALA A 35 48.41 3.24 -42.78
C ALA A 35 47.99 2.20 -41.73
N THR A 36 48.76 1.12 -41.54
CA THR A 36 48.47 0.11 -40.50
C THR A 36 48.48 0.70 -39.09
N LYS A 37 49.36 1.66 -38.79
CA LYS A 37 49.36 2.35 -37.48
C LYS A 37 48.11 3.22 -37.28
N GLN A 38 47.66 3.90 -38.34
CA GLN A 38 46.42 4.69 -38.31
C GLN A 38 45.19 3.79 -38.13
N ASP A 39 45.14 2.65 -38.83
CA ASP A 39 44.06 1.66 -38.68
C ASP A 39 43.98 1.13 -37.24
N ILE A 40 45.13 0.81 -36.62
CA ILE A 40 45.17 0.36 -35.22
C ILE A 40 44.69 1.45 -34.26
N ALA A 41 45.09 2.70 -34.48
CA ALA A 41 44.66 3.83 -33.66
C ALA A 41 43.14 4.04 -33.77
N GLU A 42 42.59 4.00 -34.99
CA GLU A 42 41.14 4.13 -35.24
C GLU A 42 40.35 2.97 -34.61
N ILE A 43 40.86 1.73 -34.71
CA ILE A 43 40.25 0.58 -34.05
C ILE A 43 40.25 0.75 -32.53
N THR A 44 41.36 1.23 -31.96
CA THR A 44 41.48 1.45 -30.51
C THR A 44 40.51 2.52 -30.03
N GLU A 45 40.38 3.62 -30.78
CA GLU A 45 39.42 4.68 -30.48
C GLU A 45 37.98 4.16 -30.53
N LYS A 46 37.62 3.40 -31.58
CA LYS A 46 36.31 2.75 -31.67
C LYS A 46 36.07 1.75 -30.53
N GLN A 47 37.10 1.02 -30.09
CA GLN A 47 36.99 0.11 -28.95
C GLN A 47 36.73 0.85 -27.64
N GLU A 48 37.44 1.94 -27.38
CA GLU A 48 37.20 2.77 -26.20
C GLU A 48 35.83 3.46 -26.26
N GLU A 49 35.39 3.91 -27.43
CA GLU A 49 34.03 4.46 -27.62
C GLU A 49 32.96 3.41 -27.32
N VAL A 50 33.10 2.19 -27.85
CA VAL A 50 32.18 1.08 -27.58
C VAL A 50 32.18 0.72 -26.10
N LYS A 51 33.35 0.68 -25.45
CA LYS A 51 33.48 0.39 -24.02
C LYS A 51 32.84 1.49 -23.17
N ALA A 52 33.05 2.76 -23.50
CA ALA A 52 32.43 3.89 -22.82
C ALA A 52 30.90 3.82 -22.94
N LYS A 53 30.36 3.58 -24.15
CA LYS A 53 28.92 3.37 -24.38
C LYS A 53 28.38 2.19 -23.60
N PHE A 54 29.12 1.08 -23.53
CA PHE A 54 28.71 -0.09 -22.77
C PHE A 54 28.61 0.21 -21.27
N ILE A 55 29.62 0.90 -20.71
CA ILE A 55 29.62 1.33 -19.30
C ILE A 55 28.46 2.28 -19.03
N GLU A 56 28.19 3.23 -19.93
CA GLU A 56 27.07 4.17 -19.81
C GLU A 56 25.72 3.44 -19.78
N ILE A 57 25.49 2.53 -20.73
CA ILE A 57 24.26 1.73 -20.81
C ILE A 57 24.09 0.86 -19.56
N ALA A 58 25.15 0.18 -19.13
CA ALA A 58 25.11 -0.66 -17.93
C ALA A 58 24.79 0.15 -16.67
N ASN A 59 25.39 1.33 -16.51
CA ASN A 59 25.10 2.22 -15.38
C ASN A 59 23.67 2.73 -15.41
N LYS A 60 23.15 3.09 -16.59
CA LYS A 60 21.76 3.53 -16.74
C LYS A 60 20.77 2.42 -16.38
N GLN A 61 20.98 1.22 -16.90
CA GLN A 61 20.14 0.05 -16.59
C GLN A 61 20.17 -0.29 -15.10
N LYS A 62 21.35 -0.26 -14.48
CA LYS A 62 21.49 -0.47 -13.04
C LYS A 62 20.70 0.58 -12.24
N ASN A 63 20.82 1.85 -12.58
CA ASN A 63 20.11 2.91 -11.90
C ASN A 63 18.58 2.81 -12.08
N ASP A 64 18.12 2.49 -13.29
CA ASP A 64 16.70 2.27 -13.56
C ASP A 64 16.15 1.10 -12.72
N LEU A 65 16.91 -0.01 -12.65
CA LEU A 65 16.57 -1.16 -11.82
C LEU A 65 16.51 -0.80 -10.33
N ASP A 66 17.49 -0.04 -9.83
CA ASP A 66 17.53 0.43 -8.43
C ASP A 66 16.31 1.30 -8.09
N ILE A 67 15.88 2.17 -9.02
CA ILE A 67 14.68 3.01 -8.86
C ILE A 67 13.42 2.13 -8.81
N HIS A 68 13.29 1.18 -9.73
CA HIS A 68 12.15 0.26 -9.75
C HIS A 68 12.09 -0.61 -8.50
N PHE A 69 13.24 -1.12 -8.04
CA PHE A 69 13.35 -1.92 -6.84
C PHE A 69 12.92 -1.13 -5.60
N LYS A 70 13.42 0.10 -5.42
CA LYS A 70 13.02 0.96 -4.29
C LYS A 70 11.53 1.28 -4.28
N LYS A 71 10.94 1.53 -5.45
CA LYS A 71 9.48 1.77 -5.57
C LYS A 71 8.69 0.53 -5.17
N TYR A 72 9.12 -0.65 -5.62
CA TYR A 72 8.49 -1.92 -5.29
C TYR A 72 8.61 -2.27 -3.81
N GLU A 73 9.77 -2.01 -3.20
CA GLU A 73 10.02 -2.19 -1.77
C GLU A 73 9.08 -1.31 -0.95
N LEU A 74 9.00 0.00 -1.26
CA LEU A 74 8.10 0.92 -0.58
C LEU A 74 6.63 0.50 -0.72
N TYR A 75 6.21 0.10 -1.92
CA TYR A 75 4.86 -0.39 -2.15
C TYR A 75 4.57 -1.63 -1.30
N THR A 76 5.50 -2.59 -1.27
CA THR A 76 5.36 -3.83 -0.49
C THR A 76 5.25 -3.53 1.00
N VAL A 77 6.08 -2.65 1.54
CA VAL A 77 6.02 -2.24 2.96
C VAL A 77 4.66 -1.61 3.27
N LYS A 78 4.20 -0.67 2.43
CA LYS A 78 2.89 -0.02 2.63
C LYS A 78 1.72 -0.98 2.49
N LYS A 79 1.81 -1.95 1.58
CA LYS A 79 0.83 -3.03 1.47
C LYS A 79 0.72 -3.80 2.78
N HIS A 80 1.84 -4.22 3.37
CA HIS A 80 1.85 -4.97 4.64
C HIS A 80 1.25 -4.15 5.79
N GLU A 81 1.63 -2.88 5.90
CA GLU A 81 1.12 -1.94 6.92
C GLU A 81 -0.39 -1.77 6.80
N TYR A 82 -0.88 -1.41 5.60
CA TYR A 82 -2.29 -1.10 5.40
C TYR A 82 -3.19 -2.34 5.40
N TYR A 83 -2.69 -3.53 5.04
CA TYR A 83 -3.46 -4.77 5.13
C TYR A 83 -3.79 -5.10 6.58
N ALA A 84 -2.78 -5.05 7.46
CA ALA A 84 -2.97 -5.31 8.88
C ALA A 84 -3.88 -4.27 9.53
N GLU A 85 -3.70 -3.00 9.21
CA GLU A 85 -4.46 -1.92 9.81
C GLU A 85 -5.91 -1.83 9.29
N LEU A 86 -6.15 -2.15 8.01
CA LEU A 86 -7.51 -2.32 7.47
C LEU A 86 -8.25 -3.40 8.26
N TYR A 87 -7.63 -4.57 8.39
CA TYR A 87 -8.25 -5.71 9.08
C TYR A 87 -8.56 -5.39 10.54
N LYS A 88 -7.61 -4.77 11.26
CA LYS A 88 -7.81 -4.29 12.63
C LYS A 88 -9.02 -3.35 12.75
N ASN A 89 -9.11 -2.34 11.89
CA ASN A 89 -10.21 -1.37 11.96
C ASN A 89 -11.57 -2.03 11.68
N ILE A 90 -11.62 -2.99 10.74
CA ILE A 90 -12.83 -3.76 10.46
C ILE A 90 -13.22 -4.63 11.67
N GLU A 91 -12.29 -5.34 12.30
CA GLU A 91 -12.58 -6.17 13.48
C GLU A 91 -13.09 -5.35 14.67
N LEU A 92 -12.49 -4.17 14.92
CA LEU A 92 -12.96 -3.25 15.95
C LEU A 92 -14.38 -2.76 15.65
N CYS A 93 -14.65 -2.41 14.40
CA CYS A 93 -15.98 -1.99 13.96
C CYS A 93 -17.03 -3.11 14.13
N ILE A 94 -16.72 -4.34 13.71
CA ILE A 94 -17.59 -5.51 13.89
C ILE A 94 -17.91 -5.70 15.37
N GLY A 95 -16.90 -5.73 16.24
CA GLY A 95 -17.11 -5.91 17.68
C GLY A 95 -18.05 -4.86 18.26
N ARG A 96 -17.86 -3.59 17.88
CA ARG A 96 -18.69 -2.46 18.34
C ARG A 96 -20.13 -2.53 17.87
N ILE A 97 -20.38 -3.04 16.67
CA ILE A 97 -21.73 -3.21 16.13
C ILE A 97 -22.40 -4.45 16.74
N SER A 98 -21.66 -5.54 16.93
CA SER A 98 -22.15 -6.74 17.61
C SER A 98 -22.55 -6.45 19.07
N ASP A 99 -21.83 -5.55 19.75
CA ASP A 99 -22.15 -5.13 21.12
C ASP A 99 -23.52 -4.44 21.23
N LEU A 100 -24.06 -3.87 20.14
CA LEU A 100 -25.40 -3.26 20.12
C LEU A 100 -26.53 -4.29 20.30
N ARG A 101 -26.30 -5.56 19.95
CA ARG A 101 -27.29 -6.64 20.11
C ARG A 101 -27.24 -7.32 21.49
N GLY A 102 -26.15 -7.14 22.23
CA GLY A 102 -25.84 -7.96 23.40
C GLY A 102 -26.78 -7.72 24.59
N ILE A 103 -26.93 -8.74 25.45
CA ILE A 103 -27.28 -8.54 26.86
C ILE A 103 -26.11 -7.75 27.44
N GLN A 104 -26.20 -6.42 27.39
CA GLN A 104 -25.29 -5.60 28.16
C GLN A 104 -25.40 -6.07 29.60
N ARG A 105 -24.26 -6.22 30.28
CA ARG A 105 -24.26 -6.31 31.73
C ARG A 105 -24.76 -4.96 32.23
N THR A 106 -26.08 -4.82 32.27
CA THR A 106 -26.76 -3.64 32.76
C THR A 106 -26.34 -3.52 34.20
N ILE A 107 -25.56 -2.47 34.46
CA ILE A 107 -25.26 -2.05 35.81
C ILE A 107 -26.62 -1.96 36.51
N PRO A 108 -26.79 -2.55 37.71
CA PRO A 108 -28.08 -2.58 38.37
C PRO A 108 -28.44 -1.17 38.89
N LEU A 109 -28.84 -0.27 38.00
CA LEU A 109 -29.13 1.15 38.27
C LEU A 109 -30.23 1.31 39.32
N HIS A 110 -31.08 0.30 39.49
CA HIS A 110 -32.06 0.24 40.58
C HIS A 110 -31.43 0.31 41.98
N THR A 111 -30.18 -0.12 42.14
CA THR A 111 -29.43 -0.08 43.42
C THR A 111 -28.78 1.28 43.69
N PHE A 112 -28.68 2.15 42.70
CA PHE A 112 -27.94 3.42 42.82
C PHE A 112 -28.72 4.42 43.69
N ASN A 113 -27.99 5.25 44.42
CA ASN A 113 -28.52 6.47 45.04
C ASN A 113 -28.33 7.71 44.13
N LEU A 114 -28.78 8.88 44.59
CA LEU A 114 -28.72 10.12 43.80
C LEU A 114 -27.28 10.57 43.48
N GLU A 115 -26.33 10.38 44.40
CA GLU A 115 -24.93 10.74 44.18
C GLU A 115 -24.23 9.75 43.24
N ASP A 116 -24.55 8.46 43.36
CA ASP A 116 -24.05 7.42 42.45
C ASP A 116 -24.45 7.75 41.00
N ILE A 117 -25.70 8.16 40.78
CA ILE A 117 -26.18 8.45 39.42
C ILE A 117 -25.58 9.75 38.86
N LYS A 118 -25.41 10.80 39.68
CA LYS A 118 -24.72 12.03 39.26
C LYS A 118 -23.30 11.74 38.80
N LYS A 119 -22.57 10.92 39.56
CA LYS A 119 -21.22 10.49 39.20
C LYS A 119 -21.23 9.67 37.92
N TYR A 120 -22.10 8.66 37.85
CA TYR A 120 -22.22 7.78 36.70
C TYR A 120 -22.49 8.53 35.39
N MET A 121 -23.46 9.45 35.38
CA MET A 121 -23.76 10.27 34.21
C MET A 121 -22.61 11.18 33.80
N SER A 122 -21.83 11.66 34.77
CA SER A 122 -20.64 12.47 34.50
C SER A 122 -19.52 11.64 33.88
N ASP A 123 -19.26 10.44 34.41
CA ASP A 123 -18.27 9.50 33.87
C ASP A 123 -18.64 9.05 32.44
N LYS A 124 -19.94 8.91 32.17
CA LYS A 124 -20.48 8.59 30.84
C LYS A 124 -20.66 9.81 29.93
N SER A 125 -20.20 11.00 30.34
CA SER A 125 -20.23 12.21 29.51
C SER A 125 -21.63 12.62 29.03
N PHE A 126 -22.66 12.45 29.88
CA PHE A 126 -23.99 12.97 29.61
C PHE A 126 -23.94 14.50 29.52
N ILE A 127 -24.79 15.09 28.68
CA ILE A 127 -24.95 16.54 28.61
C ILE A 127 -25.75 17.06 29.82
N GLU A 128 -25.48 18.29 30.24
CA GLU A 128 -26.12 18.87 31.44
C GLU A 128 -27.65 18.90 31.37
N ALA A 129 -28.22 19.19 30.20
CA ALA A 129 -29.68 19.17 30.02
C ALA A 129 -30.30 17.79 30.31
N ASP A 130 -29.64 16.71 29.87
CA ASP A 130 -30.11 15.34 30.14
C ASP A 130 -29.96 14.99 31.62
N LYS A 131 -28.84 15.41 32.25
CA LYS A 131 -28.64 15.23 33.70
C LYS A 131 -29.73 15.91 34.51
N GLU A 132 -30.08 17.15 34.20
CA GLU A 132 -31.13 17.90 34.89
C GLU A 132 -32.48 17.18 34.82
N ILE A 133 -32.87 16.72 33.62
CA ILE A 133 -34.12 15.97 33.41
C ILE A 133 -34.12 14.69 34.25
N ILE A 134 -33.08 13.87 34.13
CA ILE A 134 -32.97 12.56 34.79
C ILE A 134 -32.95 12.72 36.31
N LEU A 135 -32.20 13.69 36.86
CA LEU A 135 -32.15 13.94 38.31
C LEU A 135 -33.50 14.43 38.85
N SER A 136 -34.21 15.28 38.09
CA SER A 136 -35.54 15.76 38.48
C SER A 136 -36.59 14.63 38.51
N GLN A 137 -36.43 13.63 37.66
CA GLN A 137 -37.28 12.43 37.61
C GLN A 137 -36.85 11.39 38.64
N TRP A 138 -35.57 11.30 39.00
CA TRP A 138 -35.06 10.28 39.92
C TRP A 138 -35.79 10.26 41.27
N GLU A 139 -36.14 11.45 41.79
CA GLU A 139 -36.88 11.59 43.05
C GLU A 139 -38.40 11.37 42.88
N LYS A 140 -38.94 11.58 41.68
CA LYS A 140 -40.38 11.49 41.40
C LYS A 140 -40.81 10.10 40.94
N ASP A 141 -40.05 9.54 40.01
CA ASP A 141 -40.24 8.23 39.40
C ASP A 141 -38.88 7.65 38.99
N LYS A 142 -38.29 6.89 39.92
CA LYS A 142 -36.99 6.25 39.71
C LYS A 142 -36.99 5.29 38.52
N LYS A 143 -38.12 4.62 38.22
CA LYS A 143 -38.20 3.67 37.10
C LYS A 143 -38.12 4.41 35.78
N LEU A 144 -38.86 5.51 35.67
CA LEU A 144 -38.81 6.38 34.50
C LEU A 144 -37.41 6.94 34.26
N ALA A 145 -36.75 7.43 35.32
CA ALA A 145 -35.40 7.95 35.23
C ALA A 145 -34.38 6.89 34.77
N ILE A 146 -34.47 5.66 35.29
CA ILE A 146 -33.63 4.52 34.86
C ILE A 146 -33.83 4.24 33.37
N ARG A 147 -35.07 4.16 32.90
CA ARG A 147 -35.38 3.93 31.49
C ARG A 147 -34.80 5.04 30.60
N ASP A 148 -34.91 6.29 31.03
CA ASP A 148 -34.39 7.43 30.26
C ASP A 148 -32.84 7.42 30.22
N ILE A 149 -32.17 6.94 31.28
CA ILE A 149 -30.70 6.69 31.27
C ILE A 149 -30.34 5.58 30.29
N GLU A 150 -31.02 4.43 30.35
CA GLU A 150 -30.76 3.27 29.48
C GLU A 150 -30.91 3.65 28.01
N PHE A 151 -32.00 4.35 27.66
CA PHE A 151 -32.24 4.84 26.31
C PHE A 151 -31.15 5.81 25.81
N LYS A 152 -30.62 6.65 26.70
CA LYS A 152 -29.51 7.56 26.36
C LYS A 152 -28.20 6.80 26.13
N LEU A 153 -27.90 5.82 26.96
CA LEU A 153 -26.71 4.98 26.80
C LEU A 153 -26.74 4.23 25.45
N GLU A 154 -27.88 3.62 25.13
CA GLU A 154 -28.07 2.88 23.87
C GLU A 154 -27.83 3.79 22.65
N ARG A 155 -28.38 5.01 22.64
CA ARG A 155 -28.11 5.99 21.58
C ARG A 155 -26.65 6.42 21.50
N MET A 156 -25.98 6.59 22.65
CA MET A 156 -24.57 6.94 22.69
C MET A 156 -23.70 5.84 22.08
N GLU A 157 -23.98 4.58 22.41
CA GLU A 157 -23.28 3.40 21.88
C GLU A 157 -23.56 3.21 20.39
N TYR A 158 -24.81 3.40 19.95
CA TYR A 158 -25.17 3.41 18.53
C TYR A 158 -24.36 4.43 17.72
N HIS A 159 -24.18 5.64 18.26
CA HIS A 159 -23.35 6.66 17.64
C HIS A 159 -21.85 6.36 17.71
N GLU A 160 -21.39 5.68 18.77
CA GLU A 160 -20.01 5.20 18.88
C GLU A 160 -19.71 4.15 17.82
N ALA A 161 -20.58 3.16 17.65
CA ALA A 161 -20.48 2.15 16.60
C ALA A 161 -20.40 2.81 15.20
N LYS A 162 -21.21 3.84 14.93
CA LYS A 162 -21.11 4.62 13.68
C LYS A 162 -19.73 5.27 13.48
N ARG A 163 -19.13 5.83 14.55
CA ARG A 163 -17.81 6.45 14.46
C ARG A 163 -16.73 5.42 14.14
N GLU A 164 -16.83 4.24 14.72
CA GLU A 164 -15.91 3.12 14.46
C GLU A 164 -16.05 2.62 13.01
N TYR A 165 -17.30 2.50 12.52
CA TYR A 165 -17.56 2.25 11.11
C TYR A 165 -16.92 3.30 10.19
N ASN A 166 -17.15 4.58 10.46
CA ASN A 166 -16.57 5.65 9.67
C ASN A 166 -15.03 5.61 9.68
N THR A 167 -14.42 5.22 10.80
CA THR A 167 -12.97 5.05 10.92
C THR A 167 -12.47 3.96 9.97
N ALA A 168 -13.10 2.77 10.00
CA ALA A 168 -12.77 1.67 9.11
C ALA A 168 -13.00 2.02 7.63
N TYR A 169 -14.15 2.62 7.31
CA TYR A 169 -14.51 2.99 5.95
C TYR A 169 -13.59 4.07 5.38
N ASN A 170 -13.28 5.11 6.15
CA ASN A 170 -12.34 6.15 5.73
C ASN A 170 -10.94 5.59 5.54
N PHE A 171 -10.48 4.71 6.43
CA PHE A 171 -9.19 4.03 6.27
C PHE A 171 -9.14 3.26 4.94
N TYR A 172 -10.19 2.50 4.63
CA TYR A 172 -10.31 1.79 3.36
C TYR A 172 -10.21 2.74 2.16
N LEU A 173 -10.99 3.83 2.15
CA LEU A 173 -11.01 4.78 1.04
C LEU A 173 -9.66 5.46 0.82
N LEU A 174 -9.00 5.90 1.90
CA LEU A 174 -7.73 6.63 1.83
C LEU A 174 -6.57 5.75 1.35
N HIS A 175 -6.62 4.44 1.62
CA HIS A 175 -5.52 3.52 1.31
C HIS A 175 -5.84 2.55 0.18
N ARG A 176 -6.97 2.74 -0.53
CA ARG A 176 -7.44 1.84 -1.59
C ARG A 176 -6.42 1.57 -2.70
N LEU A 177 -5.53 2.52 -2.98
CA LEU A 177 -4.45 2.38 -3.97
C LEU A 177 -3.44 1.26 -3.65
N PHE A 178 -3.37 0.84 -2.39
CA PHE A 178 -2.45 -0.20 -1.92
C PHE A 178 -3.11 -1.57 -1.78
N PHE A 179 -4.44 -1.64 -1.89
CA PHE A 179 -5.18 -2.89 -1.87
C PHE A 179 -5.26 -3.47 -3.27
N SER A 180 -5.10 -4.79 -3.38
CA SER A 180 -5.44 -5.49 -4.61
C SER A 180 -6.93 -5.31 -4.93
N GLU A 181 -7.31 -5.54 -6.18
CA GLU A 181 -8.72 -5.52 -6.58
C GLU A 181 -9.55 -6.55 -5.77
N PRO A 182 -9.13 -7.83 -5.61
CA PRO A 182 -9.83 -8.78 -4.77
C PRO A 182 -10.02 -8.30 -3.32
N VAL A 183 -8.97 -7.76 -2.69
CA VAL A 183 -9.04 -7.24 -1.30
C VAL A 183 -10.00 -6.07 -1.23
N SER A 184 -9.93 -5.14 -2.19
CA SER A 184 -10.81 -3.98 -2.23
C SER A 184 -12.27 -4.36 -2.37
N LEU A 185 -12.59 -5.31 -3.27
CA LEU A 185 -13.96 -5.78 -3.47
C LEU A 185 -14.51 -6.42 -2.20
N LYS A 186 -13.72 -7.32 -1.59
CA LYS A 186 -14.14 -8.06 -0.39
C LYS A 186 -14.29 -7.15 0.82
N ALA A 187 -13.36 -6.22 1.04
CA ALA A 187 -13.45 -5.24 2.11
C ALA A 187 -14.65 -4.30 1.95
N ASN A 188 -14.93 -3.86 0.73
CA ASN A 188 -16.09 -3.01 0.46
C ASN A 188 -17.42 -3.75 0.68
N GLU A 189 -17.52 -5.00 0.22
CA GLU A 189 -18.70 -5.86 0.45
C GLU A 189 -18.93 -6.06 1.96
N LEU A 190 -17.88 -6.35 2.72
CA LEU A 190 -17.94 -6.48 4.17
C LEU A 190 -18.41 -5.18 4.85
N LEU A 191 -17.82 -4.03 4.50
CA LEU A 191 -18.20 -2.73 5.06
C LEU A 191 -19.66 -2.36 4.75
N ILE A 192 -20.19 -2.70 3.57
CA ILE A 192 -21.59 -2.47 3.23
C ILE A 192 -22.52 -3.27 4.16
N ASN A 193 -22.24 -4.56 4.38
CA ASN A 193 -23.06 -5.40 5.27
C ASN A 193 -22.98 -4.92 6.72
N ILE A 194 -21.79 -4.52 7.19
CA ILE A 194 -21.60 -3.92 8.50
C ILE A 194 -22.45 -2.65 8.66
N TYR A 195 -22.46 -1.77 7.65
CA TYR A 195 -23.26 -0.54 7.68
C TYR A 195 -24.76 -0.82 7.71
N ALA A 196 -25.22 -1.79 6.91
CA ALA A 196 -26.62 -2.22 6.92
C ALA A 196 -27.02 -2.74 8.30
N LEU A 197 -26.22 -3.62 8.89
CA LEU A 197 -26.47 -4.17 10.22
C LEU A 197 -26.51 -3.08 11.30
N TRP A 198 -25.57 -2.14 11.27
CA TRP A 198 -25.60 -0.97 12.15
C TRP A 198 -26.90 -0.18 11.98
N GLY A 199 -27.35 0.06 10.74
CA GLY A 199 -28.61 0.75 10.46
C GLY A 199 -29.81 0.05 11.09
N ASN A 200 -29.86 -1.28 11.04
CA ASN A 200 -30.92 -2.09 11.61
C ASN A 200 -30.95 -2.07 13.15
N TYR A 201 -29.84 -1.73 13.80
CA TYR A 201 -29.76 -1.54 15.26
C TYR A 201 -30.08 -0.11 15.72
N ASN A 202 -30.77 0.68 14.90
CA ASN A 202 -31.16 2.03 15.30
C ASN A 202 -32.23 1.99 16.42
N PRO A 203 -31.93 2.50 17.63
CA PRO A 203 -32.88 2.47 18.75
C PRO A 203 -34.15 3.29 18.49
N ASP A 204 -34.11 4.22 17.53
CA ASP A 204 -35.25 5.07 17.19
C ASP A 204 -36.26 4.38 16.25
N TRP A 205 -35.92 3.23 15.66
CA TRP A 205 -36.72 2.55 14.64
C TRP A 205 -37.53 1.35 15.16
N ASN A 206 -37.39 0.99 16.44
CA ASN A 206 -38.08 -0.12 17.11
C ASN A 206 -39.63 -0.06 17.08
N LEU A 207 -40.25 0.94 16.45
CA LEU A 207 -41.70 1.12 16.36
C LEU A 207 -42.26 1.06 14.92
N LEU A 208 -41.41 0.91 13.89
CA LEU A 208 -41.80 1.12 12.49
C LEU A 208 -41.65 -0.11 11.58
N TYR A 209 -41.00 -1.18 12.05
CA TYR A 209 -40.69 -2.36 11.25
C TYR A 209 -41.31 -3.63 11.82
N ASP A 210 -41.55 -4.61 10.95
CA ASP A 210 -41.88 -5.97 11.36
C ASP A 210 -40.65 -6.58 12.05
N GLU A 211 -40.80 -6.89 13.35
CA GLU A 211 -39.71 -7.42 14.19
C GLU A 211 -39.16 -8.75 13.65
N GLU A 212 -40.02 -9.57 13.01
CA GLU A 212 -39.62 -10.87 12.47
C GLU A 212 -38.77 -10.70 11.21
N GLU A 213 -39.17 -9.83 10.28
CA GLU A 213 -38.42 -9.54 9.05
C GLU A 213 -37.04 -8.92 9.37
N LEU A 214 -37.00 -7.97 10.31
CA LEU A 214 -35.75 -7.34 10.73
C LEU A 214 -34.80 -8.32 11.43
N PHE A 215 -35.34 -9.25 12.20
CA PHE A 215 -34.56 -10.31 12.84
C PHE A 215 -33.92 -11.24 11.81
N GLU A 216 -34.69 -11.71 10.84
CA GLU A 216 -34.18 -12.58 9.76
C GLU A 216 -33.11 -11.86 8.91
N GLU A 217 -33.33 -10.59 8.58
CA GLU A 217 -32.34 -9.79 7.86
C GLU A 217 -31.04 -9.64 8.66
N ASN A 218 -31.14 -9.38 9.97
CA ASN A 218 -29.99 -9.24 10.85
C ASN A 218 -29.21 -10.55 11.01
N GLU A 219 -29.88 -11.70 11.12
CA GLU A 219 -29.21 -13.02 11.14
C GLU A 219 -28.42 -13.23 9.85
N LYS A 220 -29.04 -12.97 8.69
CA LYS A 220 -28.37 -13.09 7.40
C LYS A 220 -27.17 -12.15 7.26
N LEU A 221 -27.31 -10.90 7.68
CA LEU A 221 -26.21 -9.93 7.68
C LEU A 221 -25.06 -10.39 8.58
N ASN A 222 -25.35 -10.95 9.75
CA ASN A 222 -24.32 -11.50 10.64
C ASN A 222 -23.57 -12.67 9.99
N ASP A 223 -24.29 -13.61 9.38
CA ASP A 223 -23.68 -14.74 8.65
C ASP A 223 -22.80 -14.26 7.49
N ASP A 224 -23.28 -13.28 6.73
CA ASP A 224 -22.54 -12.68 5.62
C ASP A 224 -21.27 -11.96 6.11
N ILE A 225 -21.38 -11.16 7.19
CA ILE A 225 -20.23 -10.50 7.82
C ILE A 225 -19.19 -11.53 8.27
N ASP A 226 -19.61 -12.60 8.95
CA ASP A 226 -18.71 -13.64 9.45
C ASP A 226 -17.99 -14.39 8.33
N ARG A 227 -18.71 -14.69 7.24
CA ARG A 227 -18.14 -15.30 6.04
C ARG A 227 -17.13 -14.36 5.37
N LEU A 228 -17.54 -13.13 5.07
CA LEU A 228 -16.71 -12.14 4.36
C LEU A 228 -15.47 -11.75 5.18
N ARG A 229 -15.58 -11.69 6.50
CA ARG A 229 -14.45 -11.48 7.43
C ARG A 229 -13.38 -12.56 7.29
N LYS A 230 -13.79 -13.83 7.26
CA LYS A 230 -12.87 -14.98 7.10
C LYS A 230 -12.24 -14.98 5.70
N GLU A 231 -13.05 -14.76 4.66
CA GLU A 231 -12.58 -14.68 3.28
C GLU A 231 -11.55 -13.54 3.10
N LEU A 232 -11.83 -12.36 3.67
CA LEU A 232 -10.89 -11.24 3.65
C LEU A 232 -9.59 -11.60 4.37
N PHE A 233 -9.67 -12.17 5.57
CA PHE A 233 -8.49 -12.57 6.32
C PHE A 233 -7.60 -13.54 5.54
N GLU A 234 -8.18 -14.59 4.95
CA GLU A 234 -7.45 -15.55 4.13
C GLU A 234 -6.80 -14.91 2.91
N LEU A 235 -7.50 -14.00 2.25
CA LEU A 235 -6.99 -13.27 1.09
C LEU A 235 -5.80 -12.38 1.46
N LEU A 236 -5.89 -11.67 2.59
CA LEU A 236 -4.78 -10.86 3.12
C LEU A 236 -3.58 -11.77 3.46
N GLN A 237 -3.78 -12.91 4.13
CA GLN A 237 -2.70 -13.84 4.45
C GLN A 237 -2.00 -14.39 3.21
N ASN A 238 -2.77 -14.78 2.19
CA ASN A 238 -2.24 -15.29 0.93
C ASN A 238 -1.38 -14.21 0.24
N GLU A 239 -1.88 -12.99 0.16
CA GLU A 239 -1.19 -11.89 -0.52
C GLU A 239 0.04 -11.33 0.22
N LEU A 240 0.15 -11.61 1.52
CA LEU A 240 1.32 -11.30 2.35
C LEU A 240 2.32 -12.47 2.41
N GLY A 241 2.03 -13.61 1.76
CA GLY A 241 2.93 -14.78 1.74
C GLY A 241 3.07 -15.50 3.09
N VAL A 242 2.11 -15.32 4.01
CA VAL A 242 2.18 -15.89 5.37
C VAL A 242 1.81 -17.38 5.41
N LYS A 243 1.09 -17.90 4.40
CA LYS A 243 0.68 -19.31 4.35
C LYS A 243 1.80 -20.31 3.97
N ASP A 244 2.92 -19.86 3.41
CA ASP A 244 3.97 -20.76 2.87
C ASP A 244 5.10 -21.11 3.86
N THR A 245 4.95 -20.87 5.16
CA THR A 245 6.02 -21.18 6.14
C THR A 245 5.79 -22.43 7.02
N ASN A 246 4.70 -23.17 6.84
CA ASN A 246 4.43 -24.39 7.61
C ASN A 246 3.76 -25.49 6.77
N GLN A 247 4.45 -25.99 5.74
CA GLN A 247 4.24 -27.34 5.19
C GLN A 247 5.58 -27.95 4.77
#